data_AF-A0A4Y1Z817-F1
#
_entry.id   AF-A0A4Y1Z817-F1
#
_cell.length_a   1.000
_cell.length_b   1.000
_cell.length_c   1.000
_cell.angle_alpha   90.00
_cell.angle_beta   90.00
_cell.angle_gamma   90.00
#
_symmetry.space_group_name_H-M   'P 1'
#
loop_
_entity.id
_entity.type
_entity.pdbx_description
1 polymer ?
#
loop_
_entity_poly.entity_id
_entity_poly.type
_entity_poly.pdbx_seq_one_letter_code
_entity_poly.pdbx_strand_id
1 'polypeptide(L)'
;MLIAGPLQNVWLPLLSYALLNFSFWGMNEHNLFLMQNNALLLFNLLPIWPLDGGRLTHVLMEMVYPYKLAYRRALCFSAVALGVFGVISLLLYPFAINSWIIFSFILVAIYKEWRVIPLRFIRFLLALSSSKQRFVRLKKLSVPGEMLLTEVFAMYYKNADHHLRIIGEPKSELDGIGLVRDYFKGNCEAATIRECL
;
A
#
# COMPACT_ATOMS: atom_id res chain seq x y z
N MET A 1 -2.32 12.53 6.91
CA MET A 1 -1.30 12.82 5.87
C MET A 1 -1.77 12.56 4.45
N LEU A 2 -2.54 11.50 4.13
CA LEU A 2 -2.98 11.24 2.73
C LEU A 2 -3.85 12.35 2.09
N ILE A 3 -4.47 13.22 2.89
CA ILE A 3 -5.35 14.30 2.41
C ILE A 3 -4.56 15.61 2.18
N ALA A 4 -3.36 15.73 2.74
CA ALA A 4 -2.59 16.99 2.67
C ALA A 4 -2.15 17.30 1.23
N GLY A 5 -1.78 16.28 0.44
CA GLY A 5 -1.43 16.44 -0.98
C GLY A 5 -2.61 16.91 -1.84
N PRO A 6 -3.73 16.18 -1.88
CA PRO A 6 -4.92 16.61 -2.63
C PRO A 6 -5.43 17.98 -2.20
N LEU A 7 -5.42 18.27 -0.89
CA LEU A 7 -5.81 19.58 -0.37
C LEU A 7 -4.85 20.68 -0.84
N GLN A 8 -3.54 20.39 -0.88
CA GLN A 8 -2.51 21.31 -1.37
C GLN A 8 -2.76 21.76 -2.81
N ASN A 9 -3.20 20.85 -3.66
CA ASN A 9 -3.51 21.16 -5.04
C ASN A 9 -4.84 21.93 -5.22
N VAL A 10 -5.65 22.06 -4.16
CA VAL A 10 -6.88 22.88 -4.19
C VAL A 10 -6.61 24.27 -3.66
N TRP A 11 -5.96 24.41 -2.50
CA TRP A 11 -5.78 25.73 -1.87
C TRP A 11 -4.75 26.62 -2.56
N LEU A 12 -3.73 26.04 -3.22
CA LEU A 12 -2.71 26.82 -3.94
C LEU A 12 -3.26 27.56 -5.18
N PRO A 13 -4.08 26.94 -6.06
CA PRO A 13 -4.82 27.67 -7.09
C PRO A 13 -5.71 28.78 -6.55
N LEU A 14 -6.42 28.54 -5.45
CA LEU A 14 -7.26 29.54 -4.76
C LEU A 14 -6.43 30.73 -4.26
N LEU A 15 -5.27 30.47 -3.67
CA LEU A 15 -4.34 31.52 -3.25
C LEU A 15 -3.82 32.31 -4.46
N SER A 16 -3.44 31.62 -5.54
CA SER A 16 -2.98 32.27 -6.76
C SER A 16 -4.03 33.19 -7.38
N TYR A 17 -5.31 32.79 -7.30
CA TYR A 17 -6.43 33.63 -7.73
C TYR A 17 -6.61 34.87 -6.84
N ALA A 18 -6.46 34.72 -5.52
CA ALA A 18 -6.51 35.86 -4.59
C ALA A 18 -5.36 36.86 -4.82
N LEU A 19 -4.20 36.37 -5.24
CA LEU A 19 -3.01 37.18 -5.49
C LEU A 19 -3.09 38.05 -6.76
N LEU A 20 -4.00 37.74 -7.70
CA LEU A 20 -4.23 38.56 -8.90
C LEU A 20 -4.65 40.02 -8.60
N ASN A 21 -5.06 40.31 -7.37
CA ASN A 21 -5.37 41.67 -6.92
C ASN A 21 -4.12 42.52 -6.62
N PHE A 22 -2.92 41.92 -6.62
CA PHE A 22 -1.67 42.62 -6.32
C PHE A 22 -0.87 42.94 -7.59
N SER A 23 -0.23 44.10 -7.61
CA SER A 23 0.52 44.60 -8.77
C SER A 23 1.74 43.75 -9.16
N PHE A 24 2.23 42.88 -8.28
CA PHE A 24 3.35 41.97 -8.55
C PHE A 24 2.92 40.62 -9.12
N TRP A 25 1.62 40.28 -9.13
CA TRP A 25 1.12 38.97 -9.55
C TRP A 25 0.11 39.12 -10.69
N GLY A 26 0.62 39.13 -11.92
CA GLY A 26 -0.20 39.27 -13.12
C GLY A 26 -0.81 37.94 -13.60
N MET A 27 -1.62 38.04 -14.67
CA MET A 27 -2.28 36.89 -15.28
C MET A 27 -1.28 35.83 -15.82
N ASN A 28 -0.11 36.27 -16.31
CA ASN A 28 0.92 35.36 -16.80
C ASN A 28 1.52 34.50 -15.68
N GLU A 29 1.85 35.10 -14.54
CA GLU A 29 2.39 34.39 -13.37
C GLU A 29 1.36 33.41 -12.80
N HIS A 30 0.09 33.82 -12.75
CA HIS A 30 -1.01 32.94 -12.36
C HIS A 30 -1.13 31.72 -13.28
N ASN A 31 -1.14 31.92 -14.59
CA ASN A 31 -1.24 30.81 -15.56
C ASN A 31 -0.03 29.87 -15.46
N LEU A 32 1.19 30.41 -15.36
CA LEU A 32 2.40 29.61 -15.20
C LEU A 32 2.34 28.78 -13.90
N PHE A 33 1.91 29.39 -12.80
CA PHE A 33 1.76 28.72 -11.52
C PHE A 33 0.73 27.59 -11.57
N LEU A 34 -0.44 27.82 -12.20
CA LEU A 34 -1.45 26.79 -12.39
C LEU A 34 -0.94 25.62 -13.24
N MET A 35 -0.21 25.90 -14.33
CA MET A 35 0.37 24.85 -15.16
C MET A 35 1.35 23.98 -14.36
N GLN A 36 2.21 24.59 -13.55
CA GLN A 36 3.17 23.88 -12.70
C GLN A 36 2.47 23.07 -11.59
N ASN A 37 1.45 23.64 -10.94
CA ASN A 37 0.70 22.94 -9.89
C ASN A 37 -0.05 21.72 -10.46
N ASN A 38 -0.67 21.88 -11.63
CA ASN A 38 -1.34 20.78 -12.33
C ASN A 38 -0.35 19.68 -12.72
N ALA A 39 0.83 20.04 -13.25
CA ALA A 39 1.87 19.06 -13.57
C ALA A 39 2.33 18.28 -12.31
N LEU A 40 2.51 18.97 -11.18
CA LEU A 40 2.90 18.35 -9.91
C LEU A 40 1.78 17.45 -9.34
N LEU A 41 0.51 17.86 -9.45
CA LEU A 41 -0.65 17.05 -9.08
C LEU A 41 -0.68 15.75 -9.88
N LEU A 42 -0.53 15.84 -11.21
CA LEU A 42 -0.53 14.68 -12.09
C LEU A 42 0.63 13.74 -11.75
N PHE A 43 1.81 14.30 -11.46
CA PHE A 43 2.97 13.53 -11.02
C PHE A 43 2.71 12.80 -9.69
N ASN A 44 2.14 13.46 -8.69
CA ASN A 44 1.85 12.84 -7.39
C ASN A 44 0.73 11.80 -7.45
N LEU A 45 -0.19 11.91 -8.40
CA LEU A 45 -1.25 10.93 -8.64
C LEU A 45 -0.80 9.72 -9.46
N LEU A 46 0.44 9.71 -9.95
CA LEU A 46 1.00 8.53 -10.61
C LEU A 46 0.97 7.33 -9.66
N PRO A 47 0.63 6.13 -10.17
CA PRO A 47 0.48 4.95 -9.32
C PRO A 47 1.84 4.29 -9.02
N ILE A 48 2.76 5.09 -8.48
CA ILE A 48 4.14 4.72 -8.21
C ILE A 48 4.44 5.02 -6.74
N TRP A 49 4.76 4.00 -5.95
CA TRP A 49 5.27 4.20 -4.60
C TRP A 49 6.62 4.94 -4.64
N PRO A 50 6.87 5.98 -3.83
CA PRO A 50 6.15 6.40 -2.62
C PRO A 50 5.14 7.55 -2.81
N LEU A 51 4.84 7.93 -4.06
CA LEU A 51 3.91 9.01 -4.40
C LEU A 51 2.50 8.71 -3.91
N ASP A 52 1.68 9.75 -3.80
CA ASP A 52 0.33 9.66 -3.24
C ASP A 52 -0.56 8.67 -4.04
N GLY A 53 -0.43 8.65 -5.37
CA GLY A 53 -1.11 7.69 -6.24
C GLY A 53 -0.67 6.24 -5.98
N GLY A 54 0.60 5.99 -5.70
CA GLY A 54 1.11 4.67 -5.31
C GLY A 54 0.55 4.19 -3.96
N ARG A 55 0.33 5.11 -3.02
CA ARG A 55 -0.32 4.79 -1.75
C ARG A 55 -1.80 4.48 -1.94
N LEU A 56 -2.47 5.21 -2.82
CA LEU A 56 -3.87 4.96 -3.17
C LEU A 56 -4.03 3.59 -3.83
N THR A 57 -3.20 3.25 -4.81
CA THR A 57 -3.24 1.92 -5.45
C THR A 57 -2.97 0.81 -4.46
N HIS A 58 -2.05 1.00 -3.52
CA HIS A 58 -1.83 0.05 -2.44
C HIS A 58 -3.09 -0.20 -1.59
N VAL A 59 -3.77 0.86 -1.15
CA VAL A 59 -5.04 0.75 -0.39
C VAL A 59 -6.11 0.04 -1.20
N LEU A 60 -6.24 0.35 -2.50
CA LEU A 60 -7.17 -0.35 -3.39
C LEU A 60 -6.82 -1.84 -3.50
N MET A 61 -5.53 -2.20 -3.59
CA MET A 61 -5.11 -3.59 -3.60
C MET A 61 -5.35 -4.30 -2.26
N GLU A 62 -5.23 -3.63 -1.11
CA GLU A 62 -5.55 -4.19 0.21
C GLU A 62 -7.04 -4.58 0.33
N MET A 63 -7.94 -3.94 -0.41
CA MET A 63 -9.38 -4.28 -0.40
C MET A 63 -9.67 -5.60 -1.14
N VAL A 64 -8.85 -5.93 -2.14
CA VAL A 64 -9.05 -7.05 -3.06
C VAL A 64 -8.16 -8.26 -2.72
N TYR A 65 -6.93 -8.02 -2.28
CA TYR A 65 -5.92 -9.06 -2.04
C TYR A 65 -5.56 -9.19 -0.56
N PRO A 66 -5.06 -10.36 -0.11
CA PRO A 66 -4.47 -10.52 1.21
C PRO A 66 -3.36 -9.50 1.46
N TYR A 67 -3.18 -9.08 2.72
CA TYR A 67 -2.32 -7.94 3.09
C TYR A 67 -0.89 -8.07 2.53
N LYS A 68 -0.26 -9.24 2.70
CA LYS A 68 1.10 -9.50 2.21
C LYS A 68 1.20 -9.45 0.68
N LEU A 69 0.18 -9.98 -0.01
CA LEU A 69 0.12 -10.02 -1.47
C LEU A 69 -0.19 -8.65 -2.07
N ALA A 70 -1.12 -7.91 -1.46
CA ALA A 70 -1.47 -6.54 -1.84
C ALA A 70 -0.24 -5.63 -1.85
N TYR A 71 0.58 -5.72 -0.79
CA TYR A 71 1.81 -4.94 -0.68
C TYR A 71 2.81 -5.25 -1.80
N ARG A 72 3.06 -6.55 -2.06
CA ARG A 72 3.96 -7.00 -3.13
C ARG A 72 3.45 -6.58 -4.51
N ARG A 73 2.16 -6.73 -4.78
CA ARG A 73 1.55 -6.36 -6.07
C ARG A 73 1.60 -4.85 -6.28
N ALA A 74 1.36 -4.04 -5.25
CA ALA A 74 1.41 -2.59 -5.34
C ALA A 74 2.83 -2.09 -5.68
N LEU A 75 3.86 -2.65 -5.05
CA LEU A 75 5.24 -2.33 -5.37
C LEU A 75 5.68 -2.84 -6.74
N CYS A 76 5.23 -4.03 -7.14
CA CYS A 76 5.50 -4.55 -8.49
C CYS A 76 4.85 -3.65 -9.55
N PHE A 77 3.59 -3.25 -9.35
CA PHE A 77 2.90 -2.30 -10.22
C PHE A 77 3.64 -0.97 -10.29
N SER A 78 4.11 -0.46 -9.13
CA SER A 78 4.91 0.76 -9.06
C SER A 78 6.23 0.65 -9.84
N ALA A 79 6.92 -0.49 -9.75
CA ALA A 79 8.17 -0.73 -10.46
C ALA A 79 7.96 -0.83 -11.99
N VAL A 80 6.90 -1.51 -12.42
CA VAL A 80 6.52 -1.59 -13.85
C VAL A 80 6.14 -0.21 -14.37
N ALA A 81 5.28 0.52 -13.64
CA ALA A 81 4.88 1.88 -14.01
C ALA A 81 6.11 2.80 -14.11
N LEU A 82 7.01 2.77 -13.11
CA LEU A 82 8.26 3.50 -13.15
C LEU A 82 9.10 3.13 -14.39
N GLY A 83 9.26 1.84 -14.70
CA GLY A 83 9.96 1.38 -15.89
C GLY A 83 9.37 1.94 -17.19
N VAL A 84 8.05 1.89 -17.35
CA VAL A 84 7.34 2.46 -18.51
C VAL A 84 7.59 3.98 -18.61
N PHE A 85 7.45 4.70 -17.50
CA PHE A 85 7.74 6.15 -17.46
C PHE A 85 9.20 6.47 -17.78
N GLY A 86 10.14 5.64 -17.32
CA GLY A 86 11.56 5.75 -17.63
C GLY A 86 11.85 5.61 -19.11
N VAL A 87 11.26 4.61 -19.77
CA VAL A 87 11.40 4.39 -21.22
C VAL A 87 10.80 5.57 -22.00
N ILE A 88 9.59 6.01 -21.65
CA ILE A 88 8.95 7.17 -22.31
C ILE A 88 9.81 8.43 -22.14
N SER A 89 10.34 8.66 -20.93
CA SER A 89 11.21 9.81 -20.65
C SER A 89 12.52 9.75 -21.42
N LEU A 90 13.12 8.57 -21.57
CA LEU A 90 14.34 8.37 -22.36
C LEU A 90 14.10 8.67 -23.86
N LEU A 91 12.93 8.30 -24.40
CA LEU A 91 12.59 8.54 -25.81
C LEU A 91 12.26 10.01 -26.11
N LEU A 92 11.53 10.69 -25.21
CA LEU A 92 11.06 12.06 -25.43
C LEU A 92 12.05 13.12 -24.94
N TYR A 93 12.75 12.87 -23.83
CA TYR A 93 13.57 13.85 -23.13
C TYR A 93 14.88 13.23 -22.58
N PRO A 94 15.77 12.69 -23.44
CA PRO A 94 16.95 11.95 -23.00
C PRO A 94 17.92 12.76 -22.12
N PHE A 95 18.04 14.07 -22.37
CA PHE A 95 18.97 14.97 -21.66
C PHE A 95 18.39 15.60 -20.39
N ALA A 96 17.18 15.23 -19.97
CA ALA A 96 16.57 15.75 -18.75
C ALA A 96 17.19 15.09 -17.50
N ILE A 97 18.36 15.58 -17.07
CA ILE A 97 19.08 15.08 -15.89
C ILE A 97 18.19 15.05 -14.63
N ASN A 98 17.33 16.06 -14.47
CA ASN A 98 16.37 16.13 -13.35
C ASN A 98 15.48 14.88 -13.29
N SER A 99 15.00 14.40 -14.44
CA SER A 99 14.15 13.20 -14.51
C SER A 99 14.91 11.95 -14.08
N TRP A 100 16.19 11.83 -14.44
CA TRP A 100 17.03 10.70 -14.02
C TRP A 100 17.31 10.68 -12.52
N ILE A 101 17.50 11.85 -11.91
CA ILE A 101 17.67 11.97 -10.45
C ILE A 101 16.39 11.51 -9.74
N ILE A 102 15.22 11.99 -10.19
CA ILE A 102 13.92 11.59 -9.64
C ILE A 102 13.70 10.08 -9.82
N PHE A 103 13.98 9.55 -11.00
CA PHE A 103 13.86 8.12 -11.30
C PHE A 103 14.71 7.27 -10.35
N SER A 104 15.98 7.63 -10.16
CA SER A 104 16.90 6.95 -9.24
C SER A 104 16.38 6.99 -7.80
N PHE A 105 15.90 8.15 -7.35
CA PHE A 105 15.33 8.32 -6.01
C PHE A 105 14.12 7.39 -5.79
N ILE A 106 13.19 7.34 -6.74
CA ILE A 106 12.00 6.48 -6.66
C ILE A 106 12.41 5.00 -6.68
N LEU A 107 13.36 4.61 -7.52
CA LEU A 107 13.85 3.23 -7.59
C LEU A 107 14.44 2.78 -6.25
N VAL A 108 15.26 3.63 -5.62
CA VAL A 108 15.80 3.37 -4.27
C VAL A 108 14.68 3.30 -3.24
N ALA A 109 13.65 4.16 -3.33
CA ALA A 109 12.50 4.13 -2.43
C ALA A 109 11.71 2.83 -2.54
N ILE A 110 11.41 2.35 -3.77
CA ILE A 110 10.73 1.07 -4.02
C ILE A 110 11.58 -0.09 -3.46
N TYR A 111 12.88 -0.08 -3.71
CA TYR A 111 13.79 -1.12 -3.22
C TYR A 111 13.84 -1.18 -1.69
N LYS A 112 13.98 -0.02 -1.03
CA LYS A 112 13.95 0.07 0.44
C LYS A 112 12.62 -0.44 0.97
N GLU A 113 11.52 -0.06 0.34
CA GLU A 113 10.19 -0.49 0.76
C GLU A 113 10.01 -2.01 0.61
N TRP A 114 10.54 -2.61 -0.47
CA TRP A 114 10.50 -4.04 -0.69
C TRP A 114 11.21 -4.84 0.41
N ARG A 115 12.32 -4.30 0.95
CA ARG A 115 13.06 -4.92 2.05
C ARG A 115 12.30 -4.90 3.38
N VAL A 116 11.43 -3.91 3.58
CA VAL A 116 10.71 -3.70 4.85
C VAL A 116 9.36 -4.46 4.91
N ILE A 117 8.92 -5.08 3.80
CA ILE A 117 7.66 -5.86 3.74
C ILE A 117 7.54 -6.90 4.87
N PRO A 118 8.55 -7.75 5.17
CA PRO A 118 8.41 -8.77 6.21
C PRO A 118 8.18 -8.16 7.59
N LEU A 119 8.84 -7.04 7.89
CA LEU A 119 8.68 -6.32 9.16
C LEU A 119 7.28 -5.71 9.28
N ARG A 120 6.74 -5.13 8.19
CA ARG A 120 5.35 -4.63 8.16
C ARG A 120 4.34 -5.75 8.36
N PHE A 121 4.60 -6.92 7.76
CA PHE A 121 3.75 -8.10 7.93
C PHE A 121 3.71 -8.58 9.38
N ILE A 122 4.87 -8.67 10.06
CA ILE A 122 4.93 -9.02 11.48
C ILE A 122 4.19 -7.99 12.34
N ARG A 123 4.39 -6.69 12.09
CA ARG A 123 3.65 -5.63 12.80
C ARG A 123 2.14 -5.73 12.63
N PHE A 124 1.68 -6.09 11.42
CA PHE A 124 0.27 -6.35 11.16
C PHE A 124 -0.25 -7.52 12.00
N LEU A 125 0.46 -8.65 12.04
CA LEU A 125 0.05 -9.80 12.85
C LEU A 125 0.07 -9.49 14.35
N LEU A 126 1.05 -8.73 14.84
CA LEU A 126 1.11 -8.26 16.23
C LEU A 126 -0.05 -7.32 16.60
N ALA A 127 -0.42 -6.41 15.70
CA ALA A 127 -1.59 -5.57 15.89
C ALA A 127 -2.88 -6.40 15.94
N LEU A 128 -2.96 -7.48 15.15
CA LEU A 128 -4.10 -8.39 15.13
C LEU A 128 -4.18 -9.23 16.41
N SER A 129 -3.05 -9.73 16.93
CA SER A 129 -3.00 -10.56 18.16
C SER A 129 -3.48 -9.81 19.40
N SER A 130 -3.12 -8.53 19.48
CA SER A 130 -3.49 -7.61 20.56
C SER A 130 -4.87 -6.96 20.37
N SER A 131 -5.43 -7.04 19.15
CA SER A 131 -6.75 -6.49 18.86
C SER A 131 -7.84 -7.24 19.63
N LYS A 132 -8.70 -6.46 20.29
CA LYS A 132 -9.99 -6.93 20.82
C LYS A 132 -11.16 -6.61 19.89
N GLN A 133 -10.90 -5.88 18.80
CA GLN A 133 -11.92 -5.46 17.85
C GLN A 133 -12.26 -6.61 16.91
N ARG A 134 -13.56 -6.85 16.73
CA ARG A 134 -14.10 -7.69 15.67
C ARG A 134 -14.33 -6.82 14.44
N PHE A 135 -13.96 -7.32 13.27
CA PHE A 135 -14.17 -6.61 12.02
C PHE A 135 -15.51 -7.01 11.39
N VAL A 136 -16.19 -6.05 10.77
CA VAL A 136 -17.49 -6.29 10.10
C VAL A 136 -17.35 -7.25 8.91
N ARG A 137 -16.20 -7.22 8.22
CA ARG A 137 -15.95 -8.05 7.04
C ARG A 137 -15.51 -9.45 7.46
N LEU A 138 -16.37 -10.44 7.33
CA LEU A 138 -16.05 -11.84 7.59
C LEU A 138 -15.50 -12.54 6.34
N LYS A 139 -14.36 -13.22 6.47
CA LYS A 139 -13.74 -14.03 5.42
C LYS A 139 -13.54 -15.46 5.90
N LYS A 140 -14.23 -16.40 5.24
CA LYS A 140 -14.03 -17.83 5.47
C LYS A 140 -12.87 -18.33 4.60
N LEU A 141 -11.87 -18.91 5.21
CA LEU A 141 -10.69 -19.47 4.54
C LEU A 141 -10.70 -20.98 4.74
N SER A 142 -10.66 -21.73 3.63
CA SER A 142 -10.54 -23.20 3.68
C SER A 142 -9.08 -23.57 3.44
N VAL A 143 -8.48 -24.25 4.41
CA VAL A 143 -7.04 -24.54 4.44
C VAL A 143 -6.80 -26.04 4.71
N PRO A 144 -5.84 -26.68 4.03
CA PRO A 144 -5.39 -28.03 4.39
C PRO A 144 -4.77 -28.02 5.80
N GLY A 145 -4.98 -29.09 6.58
CA GLY A 145 -4.41 -29.19 7.94
C GLY A 145 -2.89 -29.18 7.97
N GLU A 146 -2.23 -29.65 6.90
CA GLU A 146 -0.77 -29.71 6.76
C GLU A 146 -0.15 -28.38 6.32
N MET A 147 -0.95 -27.36 6.03
CA MET A 147 -0.44 -26.05 5.61
C MET A 147 0.29 -25.36 6.76
N LEU A 148 1.42 -24.72 6.44
CA LEU A 148 2.22 -24.00 7.41
C LEU A 148 1.48 -22.77 7.93
N LEU A 149 1.58 -22.48 9.24
CA LEU A 149 0.93 -21.29 9.84
C LEU A 149 1.33 -19.98 9.14
N THR A 150 2.58 -19.88 8.68
CA THR A 150 3.07 -18.69 7.96
C THR A 150 2.39 -18.48 6.61
N GLU A 151 1.98 -19.55 5.93
CA GLU A 151 1.23 -19.50 4.66
C GLU A 151 -0.22 -19.13 4.90
N VAL A 152 -0.80 -19.65 5.98
CA VAL A 152 -2.16 -19.32 6.43
C VAL A 152 -2.26 -17.84 6.77
N PHE A 153 -1.34 -17.32 7.58
CA PHE A 153 -1.26 -15.90 7.90
C PHE A 153 -1.03 -15.04 6.66
N ALA A 154 -0.34 -15.55 5.63
CA ALA A 154 -0.16 -14.81 4.38
C ALA A 154 -1.47 -14.61 3.60
N MET A 155 -2.52 -15.42 3.88
CA MET A 155 -3.86 -15.26 3.32
C MET A 155 -4.73 -14.25 4.08
N TYR A 156 -4.24 -13.68 5.18
CA TYR A 156 -5.01 -12.75 5.99
C TYR A 156 -5.19 -11.41 5.27
N TYR A 157 -6.41 -10.89 5.37
CA TYR A 157 -6.81 -9.60 4.84
C TYR A 157 -6.76 -8.55 5.95
N LYS A 158 -6.45 -7.31 5.57
CA LYS A 158 -6.54 -6.20 6.51
C LYS A 158 -8.01 -5.85 6.77
N ASN A 159 -8.33 -5.46 8.00
CA ASN A 159 -9.67 -5.05 8.43
C ASN A 159 -10.77 -6.09 8.15
N ALA A 160 -10.44 -7.38 8.26
CA ALA A 160 -11.37 -8.47 8.10
C ALA A 160 -11.19 -9.47 9.25
N ASP A 161 -12.28 -10.12 9.64
CA ASP A 161 -12.26 -11.24 10.55
C ASP A 161 -12.14 -12.54 9.73
N HIS A 162 -11.35 -13.48 10.22
CA HIS A 162 -10.99 -14.70 9.47
C HIS A 162 -11.51 -15.91 10.21
N HIS A 163 -12.36 -16.69 9.56
CA HIS A 163 -12.78 -17.99 10.08
C HIS A 163 -12.12 -19.08 9.24
N LEU A 164 -11.32 -19.92 9.88
CA LEU A 164 -10.55 -20.97 9.24
C LEU A 164 -11.31 -22.28 9.33
N ARG A 165 -11.51 -22.93 8.19
CA ARG A 165 -12.09 -24.27 8.10
C ARG A 165 -11.05 -25.24 7.56
N ILE A 166 -10.81 -26.33 8.26
CA ILE A 166 -9.84 -27.33 7.85
C ILE A 166 -10.50 -28.30 6.87
N ILE A 167 -9.87 -28.48 5.71
CA ILE A 167 -10.36 -29.41 4.68
C ILE A 167 -10.22 -30.83 5.22
N GLY A 168 -11.33 -31.56 5.27
CA GLY A 168 -11.38 -32.93 5.81
C GLY A 168 -11.98 -33.03 7.22
N GLU A 169 -12.13 -31.92 7.94
CA GLU A 169 -12.72 -31.90 9.30
C GLU A 169 -13.93 -30.95 9.35
N PRO A 170 -15.17 -31.47 9.27
CA PRO A 170 -16.37 -30.63 9.11
C PRO A 170 -16.71 -29.76 10.33
N LYS A 171 -16.15 -30.07 11.51
CA LYS A 171 -16.47 -29.43 12.81
C LYS A 171 -15.39 -28.49 13.37
N SER A 172 -14.21 -28.42 12.77
CA SER A 172 -13.13 -27.54 13.25
C SER A 172 -13.22 -26.18 12.55
N GLU A 173 -13.98 -25.24 13.14
CA GLU A 173 -13.94 -23.82 12.76
C GLU A 173 -13.07 -23.07 13.78
N LEU A 174 -11.96 -22.52 13.31
CA LEU A 174 -10.98 -21.80 14.12
C LEU A 174 -11.13 -20.29 13.91
N ASP A 175 -11.12 -19.55 15.01
CA ASP A 175 -11.07 -18.09 14.99
C ASP A 175 -9.66 -17.62 14.61
N GLY A 176 -9.54 -16.91 13.48
CA GLY A 176 -8.26 -16.49 12.93
C GLY A 176 -7.53 -15.47 13.79
N ILE A 177 -8.25 -14.60 14.52
CA ILE A 177 -7.63 -13.69 15.50
C ILE A 177 -7.11 -14.48 16.71
N GLY A 178 -7.89 -15.46 17.17
CA GLY A 178 -7.48 -16.41 18.22
C GLY A 178 -6.18 -17.13 17.85
N LEU A 179 -6.13 -17.70 16.65
CA LEU A 179 -4.94 -18.42 16.15
C LEU A 179 -3.67 -17.54 16.14
N VAL A 180 -3.78 -16.30 15.68
CA VAL A 180 -2.64 -15.37 15.69
C VAL A 180 -2.22 -15.02 17.12
N ARG A 181 -3.18 -14.87 18.04
CA ARG A 181 -2.90 -14.62 19.46
C ARG A 181 -2.18 -15.79 20.11
N ASP A 182 -2.60 -17.02 19.84
CA ASP A 182 -1.99 -18.22 20.42
C ASP A 182 -0.59 -18.47 19.86
N TYR A 183 -0.36 -18.20 18.57
CA TYR A 183 0.97 -18.22 17.96
C TYR A 183 1.96 -17.27 18.66
N PHE A 184 1.58 -16.01 18.91
CA PHE A 184 2.48 -15.06 19.59
C PHE A 184 2.65 -15.31 21.09
N LYS A 185 1.75 -16.05 21.73
CA LYS A 185 1.89 -16.45 23.14
C LYS A 185 2.79 -17.68 23.33
N GLY A 186 3.21 -18.34 22.26
CA GLY A 186 3.97 -19.60 22.33
C GLY A 186 3.09 -20.82 22.64
N ASN A 187 1.76 -20.68 22.59
CA ASN A 187 0.83 -21.82 22.78
C ASN A 187 0.78 -22.72 21.53
N CYS A 188 1.30 -22.21 20.41
CA CYS A 188 1.22 -22.80 19.08
C CYS A 188 2.55 -22.55 18.35
N GLU A 189 3.60 -23.28 18.74
CA GLU A 189 4.90 -23.25 18.07
C GLU A 189 5.01 -24.23 16.90
N ALA A 190 3.93 -24.96 16.64
CA ALA A 190 3.91 -26.02 15.65
C ALA A 190 4.02 -25.49 14.22
N ALA A 191 4.61 -26.29 13.32
CA ALA A 191 4.82 -25.87 11.94
C ALA A 191 3.50 -25.76 11.17
N THR A 192 2.52 -26.61 11.50
CA THR A 192 1.28 -26.80 10.74
C THR A 192 0.02 -26.45 11.54
N ILE A 193 -1.08 -26.15 10.85
CA ILE A 193 -2.38 -25.85 11.48
C ILE A 193 -2.88 -27.02 12.33
N ARG A 194 -2.69 -28.26 11.85
CA ARG A 194 -3.24 -29.46 12.50
C ARG A 194 -2.65 -29.71 13.88
N GLU A 195 -1.40 -29.33 14.11
CA GLU A 195 -0.73 -29.45 15.40
C GLU A 195 -1.19 -28.37 16.41
N CYS A 196 -1.94 -27.37 15.93
CA CYS A 196 -2.49 -26.27 16.74
C CYS A 196 -3.97 -26.47 17.13
N LEU A 197 -4.59 -27.55 16.67
CA LEU A 197 -5.91 -28.02 17.11
C LEU A 197 -5.80 -28.89 18.36
#